data_AF-A0A7R7CIM3-F1
#
_entry.id   AF-A0A7R7CIM3-F1
#
_cell.length_a   1.000
_cell.length_b   1.000
_cell.length_c   1.000
_cell.angle_alpha   90.00
_cell.angle_beta   90.00
_cell.angle_gamma   90.00
#
_symmetry.space_group_name_H-M   'P 1'
#
loop_
_entity.id
_entity.type
_entity.pdbx_description
1 polymer ?
#
loop_
_entity_poly.entity_id
_entity_poly.type
_entity_poly.pdbx_seq_one_letter_code
_entity_poly.pdbx_strand_id
1 'polypeptide(L)'
;MRRAPTDAEEKLWAELRDRRLDRIKFRRQLPIGNYIADFVCLDAKLLIEIDGSQHGESQYDRVRDAELKSRGFRVLRFWNDDVLRDLDAVCDTIIAYVRDQSLEPWR
;
A
#
# COMPACT_ATOMS: atom_id res chain seq x y z
N MET A 1 -18.87 2.95 -3.68
CA MET A 1 -18.56 3.88 -4.79
C MET A 1 -17.04 4.03 -4.85
N ARG A 2 -16.40 3.74 -5.99
CA ARG A 2 -14.95 3.91 -6.12
C ARG A 2 -14.64 5.42 -6.14
N ARG A 3 -13.70 5.86 -5.30
CA ARG A 3 -13.19 7.25 -5.34
C ARG A 3 -12.27 7.39 -6.56
N ALA A 4 -12.22 8.59 -7.15
CA ALA A 4 -11.19 8.91 -8.13
C ALA A 4 -9.82 8.79 -7.44
N PRO A 5 -8.81 8.23 -8.11
CA PRO A 5 -7.48 8.12 -7.53
C PRO A 5 -6.90 9.51 -7.26
N THR A 6 -6.10 9.63 -6.19
CA THR A 6 -5.32 10.84 -5.93
C THR A 6 -4.12 10.95 -6.88
N ASP A 7 -3.56 12.16 -7.03
CA ASP A 7 -2.35 12.37 -7.85
C ASP A 7 -1.17 11.48 -7.37
N ALA A 8 -1.07 11.25 -6.05
CA ALA A 8 -0.09 10.35 -5.46
C ALA A 8 -0.32 8.89 -5.87
N GLU A 9 -1.58 8.41 -5.82
CA GLU A 9 -1.94 7.07 -6.32
C GLU A 9 -1.63 6.91 -7.80
N GLU A 10 -1.96 7.90 -8.64
CA GLU A 10 -1.66 7.83 -10.07
C GLU A 10 -0.16 7.78 -10.33
N LYS A 11 0.61 8.63 -9.62
CA LYS A 11 2.07 8.69 -9.73
C LYS A 11 2.72 7.36 -9.29
N LEU A 12 2.32 6.80 -8.16
CA LEU A 12 2.83 5.51 -7.71
C LEU A 12 2.39 4.37 -8.66
N TRP A 13 1.14 4.40 -9.14
CA TRP A 13 0.65 3.37 -10.05
C TRP A 13 1.46 3.28 -11.35
N ALA A 14 1.99 4.40 -11.86
CA ALA A 14 2.84 4.41 -13.05
C ALA A 14 4.12 3.56 -12.88
N GLU A 15 4.66 3.49 -11.66
CA GLU A 15 5.82 2.64 -11.32
C GLU A 15 5.43 1.21 -10.98
N LEU A 16 4.28 0.98 -10.35
CA LEU A 16 3.85 -0.36 -9.93
C LEU A 16 3.24 -1.20 -11.07
N ARG A 17 2.61 -0.56 -12.05
CA ARG A 17 1.88 -1.26 -13.13
C ARG A 17 2.81 -2.08 -14.02
N ASP A 18 2.23 -3.09 -14.68
CA ASP A 18 2.91 -3.88 -15.72
C ASP A 18 4.25 -4.48 -15.28
N ARG A 19 4.43 -4.72 -13.97
CA ARG A 19 5.66 -5.23 -13.36
C ARG A 19 6.88 -4.34 -13.58
N ARG A 20 6.67 -3.02 -13.73
CA ARG A 20 7.74 -2.05 -13.96
C ARG A 20 8.66 -1.94 -12.74
N LEU A 21 8.09 -1.91 -11.53
CA LEU A 21 8.87 -1.97 -10.30
C LEU A 21 9.42 -3.39 -10.08
N ASP A 22 10.71 -3.58 -10.41
CA ASP A 22 11.51 -4.75 -10.04
C ASP A 22 10.87 -6.11 -10.43
N ARG A 23 10.11 -6.12 -11.53
CA ARG A 23 9.36 -7.28 -12.04
C ARG A 23 8.28 -7.83 -11.09
N ILE A 24 7.96 -7.11 -10.02
CA ILE A 24 6.97 -7.48 -9.00
C ILE A 24 5.56 -7.21 -9.53
N LYS A 25 4.61 -8.12 -9.26
CA LYS A 25 3.22 -7.95 -9.68
C LYS A 25 2.40 -7.24 -8.61
N PHE A 26 1.88 -6.07 -8.96
CA PHE A 26 0.90 -5.35 -8.15
C PHE A 26 -0.49 -5.35 -8.80
N ARG A 27 -1.52 -5.25 -7.96
CA ARG A 27 -2.90 -4.92 -8.35
C ARG A 27 -3.29 -3.62 -7.65
N ARG A 28 -4.15 -2.82 -8.28
CA ARG A 28 -4.72 -1.62 -7.67
C ARG A 28 -6.21 -1.79 -7.32
N GLN A 29 -6.69 -1.05 -6.32
CA GLN A 29 -8.10 -1.00 -5.91
C GLN A 29 -8.73 -2.39 -5.72
N LEU A 30 -8.02 -3.29 -5.04
CA LEU A 30 -8.45 -4.69 -4.85
C LEU A 30 -9.32 -4.82 -3.60
N PRO A 31 -10.57 -5.33 -3.72
CA PRO A 31 -11.37 -5.68 -2.57
C PRO A 31 -10.79 -6.88 -1.80
N ILE A 32 -10.61 -6.73 -0.48
CA ILE A 32 -10.15 -7.78 0.45
C ILE A 32 -11.12 -7.83 1.63
N GLY A 33 -12.14 -8.70 1.56
CA GLY A 33 -13.22 -8.66 2.54
C GLY A 33 -13.97 -7.32 2.46
N ASN A 34 -14.09 -6.61 3.59
CA ASN A 34 -14.73 -5.29 3.64
C ASN A 34 -13.76 -4.13 3.30
N TYR A 35 -12.56 -4.46 2.82
CA TYR A 35 -11.46 -3.53 2.61
C TYR A 35 -11.22 -3.18 1.13
N ILE A 36 -11.11 -1.88 0.85
CA ILE A 36 -10.50 -1.20 -0.30
C ILE A 36 -8.96 -1.12 -0.30
N ALA A 37 -8.17 -1.99 -0.96
CA ALA A 37 -6.70 -1.77 -1.02
C ALA A 37 -6.28 -0.89 -2.19
N ASP A 38 -5.54 0.18 -1.95
CA ASP A 38 -5.04 1.07 -3.03
C ASP A 38 -4.12 0.28 -3.95
N PHE A 39 -3.12 -0.40 -3.37
CA PHE A 39 -2.30 -1.39 -4.07
C PHE A 39 -2.03 -2.64 -3.25
N VAL A 40 -1.74 -3.74 -3.93
CA VAL A 40 -1.39 -5.00 -3.28
C VAL A 40 -0.46 -5.86 -4.13
N CYS A 41 0.60 -6.37 -3.50
CA CYS A 41 1.36 -7.51 -3.96
C CYS A 41 0.83 -8.77 -3.27
N LEU A 42 0.10 -9.61 -4.01
CA LEU A 42 -0.49 -10.83 -3.45
C LEU A 42 0.57 -11.87 -3.09
N ASP A 43 1.62 -11.98 -3.91
CA ASP A 43 2.68 -12.97 -3.72
C ASP A 43 3.45 -12.75 -2.40
N ALA A 44 3.65 -11.47 -2.02
CA ALA A 44 4.29 -11.08 -0.77
C ALA A 44 3.31 -10.74 0.37
N LYS A 45 2.00 -10.90 0.13
CA LYS A 45 0.90 -10.46 1.01
C LYS A 45 1.12 -9.05 1.58
N LEU A 46 1.47 -8.10 0.72
CA LEU A 46 1.76 -6.72 1.10
C LEU A 46 0.73 -5.77 0.50
N LEU A 47 0.00 -5.05 1.34
CA LEU A 47 -0.87 -3.94 0.98
C LEU A 47 -0.08 -2.64 1.07
N ILE A 48 -0.38 -1.72 0.17
CA ILE A 48 0.17 -0.37 0.18
C ILE A 48 -1.03 0.58 0.14
N GLU A 49 -1.08 1.49 1.11
CA GLU A 49 -2.10 2.53 1.22
C GLU A 49 -1.46 3.90 1.08
N ILE A 50 -2.16 4.81 0.40
CA ILE A 50 -1.76 6.21 0.34
C ILE A 50 -2.76 7.04 1.16
N ASP A 51 -2.27 7.60 2.25
CA ASP A 51 -3.08 8.38 3.18
C ASP A 51 -2.95 9.88 2.90
N GLY A 52 -4.10 10.55 2.79
CA GLY A 52 -4.20 12.01 2.68
C GLY A 52 -4.60 12.69 3.99
N SER A 53 -4.87 11.94 5.06
CA SER A 53 -5.40 12.46 6.33
C SER A 53 -4.37 12.43 7.45
N GLN A 54 -3.83 13.59 7.84
CA GLN A 54 -2.89 13.70 8.98
C GLN A 54 -3.52 13.35 10.35
N HIS A 55 -4.81 13.02 10.39
CA HIS A 55 -5.52 12.70 11.62
C HIS A 55 -5.54 11.18 11.83
N GLY A 56 -4.95 10.76 12.95
CA GLY A 56 -4.57 9.38 13.23
C GLY A 56 -5.69 8.34 13.26
N GLU A 57 -5.24 7.08 13.32
CA GLU A 57 -6.02 5.84 13.34
C GLU A 57 -7.36 5.97 14.10
N SER A 58 -8.45 5.74 13.39
CA SER A 58 -9.75 5.52 14.02
C SER A 58 -9.81 4.12 14.64
N GLN A 59 -10.72 3.89 15.59
CA GLN A 59 -11.00 2.52 16.08
C GLN A 59 -11.38 1.56 14.94
N TYR A 60 -11.97 2.09 13.86
CA TYR A 60 -12.32 1.32 12.68
C TYR A 60 -11.06 0.81 11.95
N ASP A 61 -10.00 1.62 11.88
CA ASP A 61 -8.73 1.24 11.26
C ASP A 61 -8.05 0.10 12.03
N ARG A 62 -8.12 0.10 13.37
CA ARG A 62 -7.53 -0.98 14.18
C ARG A 62 -8.21 -2.34 13.97
N VAL A 63 -9.54 -2.35 13.84
CA VAL A 63 -10.29 -3.58 13.55
C VAL A 63 -9.96 -4.07 12.12
N ARG A 64 -9.88 -3.13 11.18
CA ARG A 64 -9.51 -3.37 9.78
C ARG A 64 -8.11 -4.00 9.67
N ASP A 65 -7.13 -3.45 10.37
CA ASP A 65 -5.76 -3.94 10.36
C ASP A 65 -5.62 -5.31 11.03
N ALA A 66 -6.35 -5.55 12.12
CA ALA A 66 -6.39 -6.87 12.77
C ALA A 66 -6.95 -7.95 11.84
N GLU A 67 -8.02 -7.63 11.08
CA GLU A 67 -8.59 -8.56 10.11
C GLU A 67 -7.58 -8.88 8.99
N LEU A 68 -6.94 -7.86 8.41
CA LEU A 68 -5.93 -8.05 7.37
C LEU A 68 -4.73 -8.85 7.88
N LYS A 69 -4.25 -8.55 9.09
CA LYS A 69 -3.16 -9.28 9.73
C LYS A 69 -3.53 -10.75 9.95
N SER A 70 -4.77 -11.04 10.37
CA SER A 70 -5.26 -12.43 10.51
C SER A 70 -5.28 -13.21 9.19
N ARG A 71 -5.44 -12.52 8.05
CA ARG A 71 -5.37 -13.08 6.69
C ARG A 71 -3.92 -13.23 6.20
N GLY A 72 -2.94 -12.83 7.03
CA GLY A 72 -1.51 -12.87 6.77
C GLY A 72 -1.01 -11.71 5.93
N PHE A 73 -1.78 -10.63 5.82
CA PHE A 73 -1.36 -9.43 5.13
C PHE A 73 -0.56 -8.50 6.02
N ARG A 74 0.44 -7.87 5.42
CA ARG A 74 1.16 -6.71 5.95
C ARG A 74 0.66 -5.44 5.24
N VAL A 75 0.68 -4.31 5.93
CA VAL A 75 0.19 -3.03 5.39
C VAL A 75 1.29 -1.99 5.52
N LEU A 76 1.68 -1.36 4.42
CA LEU A 76 2.53 -0.17 4.40
C LEU A 76 1.69 1.06 4.07
N ARG A 77 1.79 2.11 4.88
CA ARG A 77 1.11 3.37 4.62
C ARG A 77 2.11 4.47 4.27
N PHE A 78 1.83 5.19 3.19
CA PHE A 78 2.59 6.37 2.79
C PHE A 78 1.71 7.60 2.84
N TRP A 79 2.29 8.75 3.21
CA TRP A 79 1.62 10.03 3.02
C TRP A 79 1.60 10.40 1.54
N ASN A 80 0.52 11.06 1.10
CA ASN A 80 0.47 11.69 -0.22
C ASN A 80 1.75 12.51 -0.49
N ASP A 81 2.17 13.33 0.48
CA ASP A 81 3.32 14.21 0.34
C ASP A 81 4.63 13.45 0.16
N ASP A 82 4.80 12.28 0.79
CA ASP A 82 6.02 11.47 0.63
C ASP A 82 6.09 10.88 -0.78
N VAL A 83 4.98 10.37 -1.32
CA VAL A 83 4.90 9.84 -2.69
C VAL A 83 5.13 10.95 -3.72
N LEU A 84 4.59 12.15 -3.48
CA LEU A 84 4.75 13.29 -4.38
C LEU A 84 6.18 13.85 -4.33
N ARG A 85 6.80 13.89 -3.15
CA ARG A 85 8.13 14.47 -2.92
C ARG A 85 9.28 13.53 -3.31
N ASP A 86 9.21 12.25 -2.95
CA ASP A 86 10.31 11.30 -3.10
C ASP A 86 9.78 9.90 -3.47
N LEU A 87 9.38 9.77 -4.74
CA LEU A 87 8.81 8.53 -5.27
C LEU A 87 9.82 7.37 -5.27
N ASP A 88 11.11 7.67 -5.50
CA ASP A 88 12.16 6.66 -5.56
C ASP A 88 12.36 6.02 -4.18
N ALA A 89 12.41 6.82 -3.11
CA ALA A 89 12.50 6.29 -1.74
C ALA A 89 11.28 5.43 -1.36
N VAL A 90 10.08 5.81 -1.81
CA VAL A 90 8.86 5.00 -1.63
C VAL A 90 8.98 3.66 -2.38
N CYS A 91 9.45 3.68 -3.63
CA CYS A 91 9.65 2.48 -4.44
C CYS A 91 10.69 1.53 -3.83
N ASP A 92 11.83 2.05 -3.38
CA ASP A 92 12.87 1.28 -2.71
C ASP A 92 12.36 0.62 -1.42
N THR A 93 11.57 1.36 -0.63
CA THR A 93 10.90 0.83 0.56
C THR A 93 9.97 -0.33 0.18
N ILE A 94 9.11 -0.16 -0.83
CA ILE A 94 8.20 -1.21 -1.29
C ILE A 94 8.97 -2.46 -1.72
N ILE A 95 10.07 -2.29 -2.48
CA ILE A 95 10.92 -3.42 -2.90
C ILE A 95 11.49 -4.15 -1.68
N ALA A 96 12.05 -3.42 -0.72
CA ALA A 96 12.62 -4.00 0.49
C ALA A 96 11.59 -4.85 1.24
N TYR A 97 10.38 -4.32 1.43
CA TYR A 97 9.30 -5.04 2.10
C TYR A 97 8.74 -6.23 1.33
N VAL A 98 8.71 -6.17 -0.01
CA VAL A 98 8.32 -7.33 -0.81
C VAL A 98 9.36 -8.44 -0.68
N ARG A 99 10.64 -8.10 -0.65
CA ARG A 99 11.76 -9.05 -0.65
C ARG A 99 12.05 -9.64 0.73
N ASP A 100 11.85 -8.85 1.78
CA ASP A 100 12.03 -9.27 3.17
C ASP A 100 10.72 -9.21 3.94
N GLN A 101 10.17 -10.40 4.20
CA GLN A 101 8.93 -10.56 4.96
C GLN A 101 9.13 -10.45 6.47
N SER A 102 10.38 -10.45 6.95
CA SER A 102 10.69 -10.24 8.37
C SER A 102 10.63 -8.77 8.78
N LEU A 103 10.64 -7.86 7.82
CA LEU A 103 10.42 -6.44 8.08
C LEU A 103 8.99 -6.23 8.58
N GLU A 104 8.91 -5.77 9.83
CA GLU A 104 7.67 -5.30 10.43
C GLU A 104 7.23 -4.03 9.69
N PRO A 105 5.98 -3.97 9.19
CA PRO A 105 5.50 -2.79 8.51
C PRO A 105 5.57 -1.57 9.42
N TRP A 106 6.28 -0.53 8.98
CA TRP A 106 6.31 0.74 9.69
C TRP A 106 5.20 1.65 9.17
N ARG A 107 4.42 2.16 10.13
CA ARG A 107 3.31 3.11 10.02
C ARG A 107 2.12 2.75 9.12
#